data_AF-A0A953Q438-F1
#
_entry.id   AF-A0A953Q438-F1
#
_cell.length_a   1.000
_cell.length_b   1.000
_cell.length_c   1.000
_cell.angle_alpha   90.00
_cell.angle_beta   90.00
_cell.angle_gamma   90.00
#
_symmetry.space_group_name_H-M   'P 1'
#
loop_
_entity.id
_entity.type
_entity.pdbx_description
1 polymer ?
#
loop_
_entity_poly.entity_id
_entity_poly.type
_entity_poly.pdbx_seq_one_letter_code
_entity_poly.pdbx_strand_id
1 'polypeptide(L)'
;MASDTLQFRLTDSQLRHMEEEGYLIIERLFDDTELQPVIEEISADLDPRCRAAVAAGQLSRTYEEYDFEHRLAHVDAENQEISKSMWDMKVVLPSFFGLMTNPKLLDVAEQLCGPEFDDMAHYLVIPDEELGGRKPVTAPVPKGGVLLLTNRTPHASFENKTDVVRWSMDLRYQSAALPTNAQITRLPGEAKHVGTVGVPLACNPPEPDFLVRSRLRPDQVLKTAEEFVALRKNHVYQATTDRWGYSVAKRKDPLGNPYKTSESTSK
;
A
#
# COMPACT_ATOMS: atom_id res chain seq x y z
N MET A 1 7.65 10.14 31.71
CA MET A 1 8.04 8.77 31.30
C MET A 1 6.89 8.23 30.48
N ALA A 2 7.06 8.09 29.16
CA ALA A 2 6.02 7.52 28.31
C ALA A 2 5.78 6.08 28.78
N SER A 3 4.55 5.78 29.17
CA SER A 3 4.13 4.40 29.46
C SER A 3 4.40 3.57 28.21
N ASP A 4 5.19 2.51 28.35
CA ASP A 4 5.70 1.74 27.24
C ASP A 4 4.60 0.78 26.75
N THR A 5 3.73 1.25 25.86
CA THR A 5 2.49 0.56 25.46
C THR A 5 2.65 -0.39 24.27
N LEU A 6 3.84 -0.52 23.67
CA LEU A 6 4.05 -1.38 22.49
C LEU A 6 4.07 -2.84 22.92
N GLN A 7 3.27 -3.66 22.23
CA GLN A 7 3.20 -5.11 22.38
C GLN A 7 4.19 -5.83 21.44
N PHE A 8 4.56 -5.20 20.32
CA PHE A 8 5.56 -5.70 19.38
C PHE A 8 6.74 -4.73 19.23
N ARG A 9 7.98 -5.22 19.36
CA ARG A 9 9.20 -4.39 19.28
C ARG A 9 10.15 -4.87 18.20
N LEU A 10 10.64 -3.92 17.42
CA LEU A 10 11.81 -4.12 16.60
C LEU A 10 13.03 -4.19 17.51
N THR A 11 13.94 -5.11 17.21
CA THR A 11 15.25 -5.18 17.86
C THR A 11 16.13 -4.02 17.39
N ASP A 12 17.12 -3.63 18.20
CA ASP A 12 18.09 -2.60 17.80
C ASP A 12 18.81 -2.97 16.49
N SER A 13 19.04 -4.26 16.24
CA SER A 13 19.61 -4.73 14.97
C SER A 13 18.67 -4.49 13.79
N GLN A 14 17.36 -4.66 13.97
CA GLN A 14 16.37 -4.40 12.92
C GLN A 14 16.22 -2.91 12.64
N LEU A 15 16.25 -2.07 13.69
CA LEU A 15 16.22 -0.62 13.55
C LEU A 15 17.46 -0.11 12.81
N ARG A 16 18.67 -0.57 13.21
CA ARG A 16 19.91 -0.23 12.48
C ARG A 16 19.88 -0.70 11.04
N HIS A 17 19.40 -1.92 10.77
CA HIS A 17 19.27 -2.41 9.40
C HIS A 17 18.35 -1.53 8.56
N MET A 18 17.19 -1.13 9.10
CA MET A 18 16.27 -0.22 8.42
C MET A 18 16.92 1.15 8.12
N GLU A 19 17.71 1.68 9.05
CA GLU A 19 18.43 2.95 8.88
C GLU A 19 19.54 2.85 7.82
N GLU A 20 20.35 1.78 7.85
CA GLU A 20 21.52 1.59 6.97
C GLU A 20 21.12 1.19 5.54
N GLU A 21 20.12 0.31 5.42
CA GLU A 21 19.72 -0.32 4.16
C GLU A 21 18.46 0.31 3.56
N GLY A 22 17.66 1.03 4.34
CA GLY A 22 16.41 1.66 3.91
C GLY A 22 15.21 0.70 3.85
N TYR A 23 15.43 -0.58 4.15
CA TYR A 23 14.40 -1.61 4.17
C TYR A 23 14.54 -2.56 5.36
N LEU A 24 13.44 -3.23 5.70
CA LEU A 24 13.44 -4.31 6.69
C LEU A 24 12.39 -5.36 6.33
N ILE A 25 12.75 -6.64 6.45
CA ILE A 25 11.83 -7.76 6.32
C ILE A 25 11.51 -8.30 7.71
N ILE A 26 10.23 -8.39 8.03
CA ILE A 26 9.72 -9.13 9.19
C ILE A 26 9.05 -10.37 8.64
N GLU A 27 9.67 -11.55 8.78
CA GLU A 27 9.21 -12.76 8.09
C GLU A 27 7.81 -13.22 8.52
N ARG A 28 7.42 -13.00 9.78
CA ARG A 28 6.16 -13.54 10.30
C ARG A 28 5.49 -12.55 11.25
N LEU A 29 5.11 -11.40 10.72
CA LEU A 29 4.31 -10.46 11.49
C LEU A 29 2.90 -10.98 11.67
N PHE A 30 2.33 -11.59 10.63
CA PHE A 30 1.00 -12.19 10.63
C PHE A 30 1.05 -13.71 10.56
N ASP A 31 0.13 -14.37 11.24
CA ASP A 31 -0.13 -15.80 11.04
C ASP A 31 -1.31 -16.04 10.07
N ASP A 32 -1.55 -17.29 9.72
CA ASP A 32 -2.63 -17.65 8.80
C ASP A 32 -4.01 -17.22 9.31
N THR A 33 -4.24 -17.18 10.63
CA THR A 33 -5.53 -16.79 11.21
C THR A 33 -5.81 -15.30 11.04
N GLU A 34 -4.76 -14.47 11.01
CA GLU A 34 -4.86 -13.04 10.75
C GLU A 34 -5.03 -12.73 9.26
N LEU A 35 -4.50 -13.59 8.38
CA LEU A 35 -4.63 -13.44 6.92
C LEU A 35 -5.94 -14.03 6.38
N GLN A 36 -6.47 -15.05 7.03
CA GLN A 36 -7.62 -15.81 6.55
C GLN A 36 -8.87 -14.95 6.27
N PRO A 37 -9.24 -13.96 7.11
CA PRO A 37 -10.39 -13.09 6.82
C PRO A 37 -10.25 -12.33 5.50
N VAL A 38 -9.03 -11.92 5.15
CA VAL A 38 -8.75 -11.23 3.87
C VAL A 38 -8.91 -12.19 2.70
N ILE A 39 -8.36 -13.40 2.83
CA ILE A 39 -8.49 -14.46 1.82
C ILE A 39 -9.97 -14.80 1.58
N GLU A 40 -10.74 -14.97 2.66
CA GLU A 40 -12.17 -15.29 2.59
C GLU A 40 -12.97 -14.18 1.92
N GLU A 41 -12.70 -12.93 2.27
CA GLU A 41 -13.44 -11.79 1.73
C GLU A 41 -13.15 -11.58 0.23
N ILE A 42 -11.89 -11.71 -0.19
CA ILE A 42 -11.53 -11.67 -1.61
C ILE A 42 -12.13 -12.87 -2.35
N SER A 43 -12.10 -14.07 -1.75
CA SER A 43 -12.69 -15.27 -2.34
C SER A 43 -14.21 -15.14 -2.51
N ALA A 44 -14.89 -14.50 -1.56
CA ALA A 44 -16.32 -14.24 -1.61
C ALA A 44 -16.69 -13.21 -2.69
N ASP A 45 -15.83 -12.23 -2.98
CA ASP A 45 -16.00 -11.30 -4.12
C ASP A 45 -15.67 -11.94 -5.47
N LEU A 46 -14.65 -12.82 -5.50
CA LEU A 46 -14.23 -13.54 -6.70
C LEU A 46 -15.32 -14.49 -7.23
N ASP A 47 -16.02 -15.19 -6.33
CA ASP A 47 -16.97 -16.23 -6.70
C ASP A 47 -18.12 -15.76 -7.61
N PRO A 48 -18.90 -14.71 -7.28
CA PRO A 48 -19.97 -14.22 -8.15
C PRO A 48 -19.43 -13.70 -9.49
N ARG A 49 -18.23 -13.12 -9.53
CA ARG A 49 -17.58 -12.65 -10.77
C ARG A 49 -17.25 -13.82 -11.68
N CYS A 50 -16.68 -14.89 -11.13
CA CYS A 50 -16.39 -16.11 -11.89
C CYS A 50 -17.67 -16.75 -12.43
N ARG A 51 -18.73 -16.85 -11.61
CA ARG A 51 -20.03 -17.40 -12.06
C ARG A 51 -20.64 -16.58 -13.18
N ALA A 52 -20.61 -15.25 -13.08
CA ALA A 52 -21.09 -14.35 -14.13
C ALA A 52 -20.27 -14.49 -15.42
N ALA A 53 -18.94 -14.56 -15.31
CA ALA A 53 -18.06 -14.74 -16.46
C ALA A 53 -18.28 -16.08 -17.16
N VAL A 54 -18.49 -17.19 -16.41
CA VAL A 54 -18.85 -18.49 -16.99
C VAL A 54 -20.18 -18.42 -17.72
N ALA A 55 -21.21 -17.81 -17.10
CA ALA A 55 -22.52 -17.65 -17.74
C ALA A 55 -22.45 -16.80 -19.02
N ALA A 56 -21.51 -15.87 -19.10
CA ALA A 56 -21.24 -15.04 -20.27
C ALA A 56 -20.30 -15.69 -21.30
N GLY A 57 -19.77 -16.89 -21.05
CA GLY A 57 -18.78 -17.54 -21.91
C GLY A 57 -17.41 -16.85 -21.93
N GLN A 58 -17.11 -16.06 -20.90
CA GLN A 58 -15.87 -15.31 -20.71
C GLN A 58 -14.87 -16.01 -19.79
N LEU A 59 -15.26 -17.16 -19.23
CA LEU A 59 -14.45 -18.03 -18.40
C LEU A 59 -14.94 -19.47 -18.61
N SER A 60 -14.04 -20.44 -18.69
CA SER A 60 -14.36 -21.84 -18.99
C SER A 60 -15.08 -22.53 -17.83
N ARG A 61 -14.70 -22.21 -16.59
CA ARG A 61 -15.27 -22.72 -15.33
C ARG A 61 -14.90 -21.81 -14.17
N THR A 62 -15.46 -22.05 -12.98
CA THR A 62 -15.26 -21.18 -11.80
C THR A 62 -13.96 -21.41 -11.03
N TYR A 63 -13.24 -22.50 -11.34
CA TYR A 63 -11.99 -22.91 -10.69
C TYR A 63 -12.09 -23.05 -9.16
N GLU A 64 -13.29 -23.33 -8.64
CA GLU A 64 -13.57 -23.42 -7.19
C GLU A 64 -12.92 -24.64 -6.51
N GLU A 65 -12.35 -25.57 -7.28
CA GLU A 65 -11.57 -26.70 -6.77
C GLU A 65 -10.16 -26.33 -6.26
N TYR A 66 -9.66 -25.15 -6.62
CA TYR A 66 -8.33 -24.68 -6.24
C TYR A 66 -8.36 -23.86 -4.95
N ASP A 67 -7.22 -23.79 -4.25
CA ASP A 67 -7.04 -22.83 -3.17
C ASP A 67 -7.03 -21.38 -3.68
N PHE A 68 -6.97 -20.41 -2.77
CA PHE A 68 -7.08 -18.99 -3.09
C PHE A 68 -6.06 -18.53 -4.14
N GLU A 69 -4.78 -18.81 -3.92
CA GLU A 69 -3.69 -18.34 -4.77
C GLU A 69 -3.71 -19.03 -6.15
N HIS A 70 -3.97 -20.34 -6.21
CA HIS A 70 -4.06 -21.07 -7.47
C HIS A 70 -5.34 -20.72 -8.24
N ARG A 71 -6.47 -20.54 -7.55
CA ARG A 71 -7.74 -20.14 -8.17
C ARG A 71 -7.60 -18.79 -8.86
N LEU A 72 -7.01 -17.81 -8.19
CA LEU A 72 -6.74 -16.51 -8.80
C LEU A 72 -5.81 -16.61 -10.01
N ALA A 73 -4.77 -17.46 -9.94
CA ALA A 73 -3.86 -17.67 -11.07
C ALA A 73 -4.57 -18.28 -12.28
N HIS A 74 -5.41 -19.29 -12.07
CA HIS A 74 -6.18 -19.91 -13.14
C HIS A 74 -7.21 -18.95 -13.75
N VAL A 75 -7.90 -18.16 -12.92
CA VAL A 75 -8.85 -17.16 -13.40
C VAL A 75 -8.13 -16.06 -14.19
N ASP A 76 -7.01 -15.54 -13.68
CA ASP A 76 -6.25 -14.47 -14.35
C ASP A 76 -5.63 -14.93 -15.67
N ALA A 77 -5.16 -16.18 -15.75
CA ALA A 77 -4.62 -16.77 -16.96
C ALA A 77 -5.65 -16.85 -18.11
N GLU A 78 -6.93 -17.02 -17.79
CA GLU A 78 -8.01 -17.05 -18.79
C GLU A 78 -8.64 -15.66 -19.01
N ASN A 79 -8.79 -14.87 -17.95
CA ASN A 79 -9.46 -13.58 -17.99
C ASN A 79 -8.92 -12.58 -16.96
N GLN A 80 -7.94 -11.79 -17.41
CA GLN A 80 -7.32 -10.71 -16.61
C GLN A 80 -8.29 -9.56 -16.26
N GLU A 81 -9.44 -9.43 -16.93
CA GLU A 81 -10.40 -8.37 -16.60
C GLU A 81 -11.11 -8.66 -15.27
N ILE A 82 -11.25 -9.94 -14.89
CA ILE A 82 -11.82 -10.32 -13.59
C ILE A 82 -10.92 -9.80 -12.47
N SER A 83 -9.61 -10.12 -12.50
CA SER A 83 -8.66 -9.65 -11.50
C SER A 83 -8.58 -8.12 -11.49
N LYS A 84 -8.42 -7.46 -12.64
CA LYS A 84 -8.41 -5.98 -12.74
C LYS A 84 -9.65 -5.36 -12.11
N SER A 85 -10.84 -5.92 -12.35
CA SER A 85 -12.10 -5.42 -11.81
C SER A 85 -12.24 -5.58 -10.29
N MET A 86 -11.46 -6.48 -9.68
CA MET A 86 -11.36 -6.60 -8.23
C MET A 86 -10.48 -5.49 -7.66
N TRP A 87 -9.34 -5.20 -8.30
CA TRP A 87 -8.29 -4.32 -7.77
C TRP A 87 -8.41 -2.83 -8.13
N ASP A 88 -9.45 -2.41 -8.87
CA ASP A 88 -9.67 -1.03 -9.34
C ASP A 88 -10.02 -0.03 -8.20
N MET A 89 -9.06 0.22 -7.31
CA MET A 89 -8.99 1.26 -6.24
C MET A 89 -10.19 1.39 -5.27
N LYS A 90 -11.18 0.51 -5.42
CA LYS A 90 -12.44 0.43 -4.67
C LYS A 90 -12.49 -0.78 -3.74
N VAL A 91 -11.38 -1.49 -3.56
CA VAL A 91 -11.26 -2.55 -2.56
C VAL A 91 -11.30 -1.90 -1.19
N VAL A 92 -12.51 -1.84 -0.67
CA VAL A 92 -12.84 -1.27 0.62
C VAL A 92 -13.42 -2.40 1.44
N LEU A 93 -12.54 -3.35 1.77
CA LEU A 93 -12.89 -4.59 2.45
C LEU A 93 -12.64 -4.43 3.95
N PRO A 94 -13.65 -4.67 4.80
CA PRO A 94 -13.48 -4.74 6.26
C PRO A 94 -12.24 -5.49 6.75
N SER A 95 -11.91 -6.64 6.15
CA SER A 95 -10.71 -7.41 6.54
C SER A 95 -9.41 -6.65 6.30
N PHE A 96 -9.35 -5.80 5.27
CA PHE A 96 -8.18 -4.96 5.00
C PHE A 96 -7.98 -3.93 6.11
N PHE A 97 -9.07 -3.34 6.60
CA PHE A 97 -9.03 -2.44 7.74
C PHE A 97 -8.46 -3.14 8.98
N GLY A 98 -8.85 -4.41 9.21
CA GLY A 98 -8.32 -5.24 10.29
C GLY A 98 -6.80 -5.43 10.22
N LEU A 99 -6.24 -5.73 9.04
CA LEU A 99 -4.79 -5.87 8.88
C LEU A 99 -4.04 -4.53 9.04
N MET A 100 -4.51 -3.45 8.41
CA MET A 100 -3.82 -2.16 8.47
C MET A 100 -3.88 -1.49 9.85
N THR A 101 -4.83 -1.91 10.70
CA THR A 101 -4.94 -1.45 12.10
C THR A 101 -4.48 -2.50 13.12
N ASN A 102 -3.88 -3.61 12.67
CA ASN A 102 -3.39 -4.65 13.55
C ASN A 102 -2.38 -4.08 14.56
N PRO A 103 -2.51 -4.35 15.87
CA PRO A 103 -1.64 -3.79 16.90
C PRO A 103 -0.15 -4.02 16.65
N LYS A 104 0.24 -5.21 16.16
CA LYS A 104 1.66 -5.52 15.87
C LYS A 104 2.20 -4.65 14.75
N LEU A 105 1.42 -4.47 13.68
CA LEU A 105 1.81 -3.61 12.56
C LEU A 105 1.86 -2.15 12.96
N LEU A 106 0.88 -1.68 13.73
CA LEU A 106 0.88 -0.31 14.24
C LEU A 106 2.02 -0.04 15.23
N ASP A 107 2.43 -1.03 16.03
CA ASP A 107 3.60 -0.92 16.90
C ASP A 107 4.90 -0.80 16.08
N VAL A 108 5.03 -1.57 15.00
CA VAL A 108 6.13 -1.44 14.03
C VAL A 108 6.12 -0.05 13.38
N ALA A 109 4.96 0.40 12.91
CA ALA A 109 4.81 1.71 12.27
C ALA A 109 5.16 2.86 13.22
N GLU A 110 4.75 2.78 14.49
CA GLU A 110 5.07 3.78 15.53
C GLU A 110 6.58 3.87 15.81
N GLN A 111 7.29 2.73 15.82
CA GLN A 111 8.74 2.71 16.00
C GLN A 111 9.51 3.34 14.84
N LEU A 112 8.97 3.29 13.61
CA LEU A 112 9.64 3.80 12.41
C LEU A 112 9.22 5.22 12.02
N CYS A 113 7.96 5.60 12.23
CA CYS A 113 7.47 6.95 11.92
C CYS A 113 7.86 7.97 13.00
N GLY A 114 8.43 7.50 14.11
CA GLY A 114 8.73 8.31 15.28
C GLY A 114 7.49 8.62 16.13
N PRO A 115 7.69 9.16 17.35
CA PRO A 115 6.60 9.76 18.12
C PRO A 115 5.93 10.89 17.31
N GLU A 116 4.74 11.35 17.73
CA GLU A 116 4.00 12.47 17.10
C GLU A 116 4.79 13.82 17.07
N PHE A 117 6.09 13.82 17.39
CA PHE A 117 7.01 14.93 17.31
C PHE A 117 8.32 14.43 16.68
N ASP A 118 8.43 14.51 15.35
CA ASP A 118 9.72 14.74 14.71
C ASP A 118 9.53 15.29 13.29
N ASP A 119 10.28 16.36 13.02
CA ASP A 119 10.29 17.15 11.80
C ASP A 119 11.21 16.51 10.75
N MET A 120 10.67 15.63 9.90
CA MET A 120 11.37 15.22 8.67
C MET A 120 10.38 15.06 7.53
N ALA A 121 10.39 16.01 6.60
CA ALA A 121 9.64 15.93 5.35
C ALA A 121 10.50 16.39 4.18
N HIS A 122 11.10 15.47 3.41
CA HIS A 122 11.50 15.75 2.03
C HIS A 122 11.44 14.46 1.17
N TYR A 123 10.76 14.55 0.02
CA TYR A 123 10.78 13.53 -1.05
C TYR A 123 11.81 13.93 -2.09
N LEU A 124 12.57 12.97 -2.61
CA LEU A 124 13.53 13.14 -3.71
C LEU A 124 13.45 11.93 -4.65
N VAL A 125 13.67 12.20 -5.94
CA VAL A 125 14.04 11.20 -6.94
C VAL A 125 15.53 10.95 -6.78
N ILE A 126 15.97 9.69 -6.91
CA ILE A 126 17.40 9.34 -6.95
C ILE A 126 17.78 9.19 -8.43
N PRO A 127 18.58 10.11 -9.02
CA PRO A 127 19.17 9.90 -10.33
C PRO A 127 19.99 8.61 -10.36
N ASP A 128 20.08 7.93 -11.50
CA ASP A 128 20.78 6.64 -11.61
C ASP A 128 22.27 6.72 -11.19
N GLU A 129 22.89 7.87 -11.42
CA GLU A 129 24.25 8.22 -11.00
C GLU A 129 24.40 8.36 -9.47
N GLU A 130 23.30 8.55 -8.74
CA GLU A 130 23.24 8.63 -7.28
C GLU A 130 22.82 7.30 -6.61
N LEU A 131 22.50 6.25 -7.38
CA LEU A 131 22.29 4.89 -6.84
C LEU A 131 23.59 4.28 -6.27
N GLY A 132 24.73 4.96 -6.45
CA GLY A 132 25.97 4.71 -5.72
C GLY A 132 26.59 3.33 -5.96
N GLY A 133 26.26 2.66 -7.08
CA GLY A 133 26.76 1.32 -7.40
C GLY A 133 26.28 0.22 -6.44
N ARG A 134 25.22 0.46 -5.66
CA ARG A 134 24.61 -0.58 -4.82
C ARG A 134 24.07 -1.71 -5.69
N LYS A 135 24.36 -2.96 -5.30
CA LYS A 135 23.84 -4.13 -6.01
C LYS A 135 22.39 -4.37 -5.60
N PRO A 136 21.49 -4.70 -6.55
CA PRO A 136 20.13 -5.09 -6.20
C PRO A 136 20.18 -6.34 -5.32
N VAL A 137 19.34 -6.36 -4.29
CA VAL A 137 19.14 -7.51 -3.40
C VAL A 137 17.74 -8.06 -3.60
N THR A 138 17.61 -9.37 -3.54
CA THR A 138 16.30 -10.02 -3.50
C THR A 138 15.73 -9.93 -2.09
N ALA A 139 14.47 -9.52 -1.96
CA ALA A 139 13.76 -9.46 -0.69
C ALA A 139 12.71 -10.59 -0.63
N PRO A 140 13.09 -11.83 -0.26
CA PRO A 140 12.11 -12.90 -0.07
C PRO A 140 11.22 -12.58 1.12
N VAL A 141 9.93 -12.44 0.88
CA VAL A 141 8.92 -12.20 1.91
C VAL A 141 8.02 -13.43 1.97
N PRO A 142 8.11 -14.26 3.02
CA PRO A 142 7.20 -15.41 3.16
C PRO A 142 5.77 -14.93 3.46
N LYS A 143 4.78 -15.83 3.30
CA LYS A 143 3.38 -15.54 3.65
C LYS A 143 3.28 -15.08 5.11
N GLY A 144 2.56 -13.97 5.34
CA GLY A 144 2.47 -13.31 6.66
C GLY A 144 3.65 -12.41 7.00
N GLY A 145 4.65 -12.35 6.12
CA GLY A 145 5.77 -11.43 6.22
C GLY A 145 5.39 -10.02 5.76
N VAL A 146 6.14 -9.05 6.27
CA VAL A 146 6.01 -7.63 5.92
C VAL A 146 7.36 -7.11 5.45
N LEU A 147 7.36 -6.43 4.30
CA LEU A 147 8.48 -5.65 3.80
C LEU A 147 8.22 -4.18 4.13
N LEU A 148 9.09 -3.59 4.94
CA LEU A 148 9.09 -2.17 5.26
C LEU A 148 10.12 -1.49 4.36
N LEU A 149 9.71 -0.38 3.75
CA LEU A 149 10.56 0.44 2.88
C LEU A 149 10.36 1.90 3.24
N THR A 150 11.43 2.69 3.20
CA THR A 150 11.24 4.14 3.17
C THR A 150 10.74 4.58 1.78
N ASN A 151 10.09 5.75 1.72
CA ASN A 151 9.77 6.44 0.47
C ASN A 151 10.99 6.76 -0.41
N ARG A 152 12.21 6.55 0.09
CA ARG A 152 13.49 6.78 -0.59
C ARG A 152 14.14 5.50 -1.11
N THR A 153 13.57 4.34 -0.86
CA THR A 153 14.19 3.05 -1.22
C THR A 153 13.84 2.68 -2.66
N PRO A 154 14.81 2.65 -3.59
CA PRO A 154 14.57 2.15 -4.94
C PRO A 154 14.19 0.67 -4.88
N HIS A 155 13.06 0.31 -5.49
CA HIS A 155 12.56 -1.06 -5.49
C HIS A 155 11.83 -1.36 -6.79
N ALA A 156 11.79 -2.64 -7.15
CA ALA A 156 11.07 -3.15 -8.32
C ALA A 156 10.53 -4.55 -8.04
N SER A 157 9.44 -4.90 -8.73
CA SER A 157 8.97 -6.27 -8.86
C SER A 157 9.13 -6.72 -10.31
N PHE A 158 9.18 -8.03 -10.51
CA PHE A 158 9.32 -8.64 -11.83
C PHE A 158 8.11 -9.51 -12.16
N GLU A 159 8.02 -9.90 -13.43
CA GLU A 159 6.97 -10.80 -13.92
C GLU A 159 6.94 -12.10 -13.12
N ASN A 160 5.75 -12.47 -12.65
CA ASN A 160 5.52 -13.73 -11.98
C ASN A 160 5.36 -14.85 -13.02
N LYS A 161 6.21 -15.88 -12.95
CA LYS A 161 6.21 -17.02 -13.88
C LYS A 161 5.77 -18.34 -13.24
N THR A 162 5.20 -18.27 -12.04
CA THR A 162 4.64 -19.43 -11.32
C THR A 162 3.17 -19.62 -11.65
N ASP A 163 2.60 -20.72 -11.18
CA ASP A 163 1.19 -21.09 -11.26
C ASP A 163 0.36 -20.61 -10.05
N VAL A 164 0.94 -19.77 -9.19
CA VAL A 164 0.26 -19.11 -8.06
C VAL A 164 0.31 -17.59 -8.19
N VAL A 165 -0.73 -16.91 -7.70
CA VAL A 165 -0.72 -15.44 -7.55
C VAL A 165 0.02 -15.04 -6.28
N ARG A 166 0.98 -14.11 -6.42
CA ARG A 166 1.50 -13.32 -5.30
C ARG A 166 0.59 -12.12 -5.07
N TRP A 167 -0.11 -12.10 -3.94
CA TRP A 167 -0.88 -10.95 -3.49
C TRP A 167 -0.12 -10.19 -2.38
N SER A 168 -0.36 -8.89 -2.29
CA SER A 168 0.23 -8.01 -1.27
C SER A 168 -0.64 -6.79 -1.04
N MET A 169 -0.60 -6.24 0.17
CA MET A 169 -1.23 -4.95 0.51
C MET A 169 -0.15 -3.87 0.62
N ASP A 170 -0.28 -2.78 -0.15
CA ASP A 170 0.58 -1.60 -0.01
C ASP A 170 -0.05 -0.65 1.01
N LEU A 171 0.64 -0.43 2.13
CA LEU A 171 0.18 0.37 3.25
C LEU A 171 1.19 1.48 3.53
N ARG A 172 0.69 2.70 3.76
CA ARG A 172 1.52 3.89 3.99
C ARG A 172 1.18 4.51 5.32
N TYR A 173 2.18 4.57 6.19
CA TYR A 173 2.10 5.20 7.51
C TYR A 173 2.93 6.47 7.52
N GLN A 174 2.45 7.49 8.23
CA GLN A 174 3.17 8.71 8.49
C GLN A 174 2.76 9.28 9.85
N SER A 175 3.62 10.11 10.45
CA SER A 175 3.27 10.85 11.66
C SER A 175 2.10 11.81 11.40
N ALA A 176 1.17 11.91 12.36
CA ALA A 176 0.08 12.86 12.31
C ALA A 176 0.54 14.33 12.35
N ALA A 177 1.77 14.59 12.82
CA ALA A 177 2.38 15.92 12.81
C ALA A 177 2.80 16.39 11.42
N LEU A 178 2.93 15.49 10.45
CA LEU A 178 3.19 15.84 9.06
C LEU A 178 1.90 16.34 8.37
N PRO A 179 2.01 17.04 7.23
CA PRO A 179 0.85 17.39 6.43
C PRO A 179 0.11 16.11 5.94
N THR A 180 -1.21 16.12 6.02
CA THR A 180 -2.07 14.95 5.72
C THR A 180 -3.44 15.40 5.23
N ASN A 181 -4.11 14.55 4.45
CA ASN A 181 -5.51 14.71 4.03
C ASN A 181 -6.53 14.34 5.13
N ALA A 182 -6.07 13.86 6.30
CA ALA A 182 -6.95 13.42 7.37
C ALA A 182 -7.68 14.60 8.00
N GLN A 183 -8.99 14.44 8.25
CA GLN A 183 -9.80 15.45 8.93
C GLN A 183 -9.52 15.44 10.44
N ILE A 184 -8.32 15.89 10.83
CA ILE A 184 -7.88 15.94 12.22
C ILE A 184 -7.55 17.37 12.67
N THR A 185 -7.77 17.66 13.94
CA THR A 185 -7.39 18.94 14.56
C THR A 185 -5.88 19.08 14.56
N ARG A 186 -5.32 20.15 14.00
CA ARG A 186 -3.87 20.43 14.03
C ARG A 186 -3.44 20.94 15.41
N LEU A 187 -2.37 20.36 15.96
CA LEU A 187 -1.81 20.74 17.26
C LEU A 187 -0.68 21.77 17.11
N PRO A 188 -0.37 22.56 18.15
CA PRO A 188 0.77 23.47 18.12
C PRO A 188 2.08 22.74 17.82
N GLY A 189 2.91 23.31 16.94
CA GLY A 189 4.20 22.74 16.55
C GLY A 189 4.14 21.77 15.37
N GLU A 190 2.97 21.33 14.95
CA GLU A 190 2.86 20.44 13.79
C GLU A 190 3.06 21.18 12.47
N ALA A 191 3.68 20.48 11.51
CA ALA A 191 3.90 20.99 10.18
C ALA A 191 2.57 21.41 9.55
N LYS A 192 2.56 22.64 9.00
CA LYS A 192 1.45 23.17 8.22
C LYS A 192 1.83 23.13 6.76
N HIS A 193 0.87 22.83 5.92
CA HIS A 193 1.07 22.91 4.47
C HIS A 193 1.44 24.34 4.07
N VAL A 194 2.57 24.50 3.41
CA VAL A 194 2.92 25.73 2.70
C VAL A 194 2.34 25.57 1.31
N GLY A 195 1.35 26.42 0.96
CA GLY A 195 0.49 26.40 -0.24
C GLY A 195 1.18 26.48 -1.61
N THR A 196 2.38 25.93 -1.76
CA THR A 196 3.18 25.96 -2.97
C THR A 196 2.48 25.13 -4.04
N VAL A 197 2.06 25.80 -5.11
CA VAL A 197 1.37 25.18 -6.26
C VAL A 197 2.22 24.01 -6.79
N GLY A 198 1.63 22.81 -6.86
CA GLY A 198 2.27 21.62 -7.42
C GLY A 198 2.99 20.70 -6.43
N VAL A 199 3.03 21.04 -5.13
CA VAL A 199 3.54 20.14 -4.08
C VAL A 199 2.35 19.49 -3.36
N PRO A 200 2.22 18.15 -3.38
CA PRO A 200 1.06 17.50 -2.78
C PRO A 200 1.12 17.48 -1.26
N LEU A 201 -0.06 17.51 -0.64
CA LEU A 201 -0.25 17.48 0.83
C LEU A 201 0.15 16.14 1.48
N ALA A 202 0.14 15.04 0.72
CA ALA A 202 0.31 13.67 1.22
C ALA A 202 1.10 12.75 0.25
N CYS A 203 1.56 11.60 0.74
CA CYS A 203 2.27 10.55 -0.02
C CYS A 203 1.51 10.08 -1.26
N ASN A 204 0.18 10.02 -1.16
CA ASN A 204 -0.72 9.75 -2.26
C ASN A 204 -1.84 10.83 -2.24
N PRO A 205 -1.68 11.93 -3.00
CA PRO A 205 -2.58 13.07 -2.97
C PRO A 205 -4.10 12.80 -3.10
N PRO A 206 -4.57 11.74 -3.79
CA PRO A 206 -6.01 11.58 -4.04
C PRO A 206 -6.84 10.77 -3.06
N GLU A 207 -6.24 10.19 -2.02
CA GLU A 207 -6.97 9.31 -1.10
C GLU A 207 -7.27 10.00 0.24
N PRO A 208 -8.37 9.63 0.92
CA PRO A 208 -8.67 10.16 2.25
C PRO A 208 -7.73 9.50 3.27
N ASP A 209 -6.74 10.24 3.75
CA ASP A 209 -5.99 9.81 4.93
C ASP A 209 -6.91 9.77 6.16
N PHE A 210 -6.55 8.95 7.15
CA PHE A 210 -7.25 8.86 8.43
C PHE A 210 -6.30 8.47 9.54
N LEU A 211 -6.70 8.76 10.77
CA LEU A 211 -5.88 8.49 11.94
C LEU A 211 -6.14 7.07 12.45
N VAL A 212 -5.13 6.21 12.40
CA VAL A 212 -5.21 4.81 12.86
C VAL A 212 -4.81 4.63 14.33
N ARG A 213 -4.01 5.55 14.87
CA ARG A 213 -3.53 5.54 16.26
C ARG A 213 -3.09 6.95 16.65
N SER A 214 -3.49 7.42 17.83
CA SER A 214 -2.97 8.66 18.42
C SER A 214 -3.23 8.70 19.92
N ARG A 215 -2.24 9.18 20.68
CA ARG A 215 -2.39 9.45 22.11
C ARG A 215 -2.90 10.87 22.35
N LEU A 216 -2.57 11.80 21.46
CA LEU A 216 -2.99 13.20 21.54
C LEU A 216 -4.41 13.44 21.01
N ARG A 217 -4.93 12.53 20.17
CA ARG A 217 -6.26 12.63 19.54
C ARG A 217 -7.03 11.31 19.58
N PRO A 218 -7.21 10.66 20.75
CA PRO A 218 -7.86 9.35 20.84
C PRO A 218 -9.31 9.36 20.30
N ASP A 219 -9.98 10.51 20.35
CA ASP A 219 -11.36 10.68 19.86
C ASP A 219 -11.45 10.88 18.35
N GLN A 220 -10.32 11.09 17.65
CA GLN A 220 -10.27 11.30 16.19
C GLN A 220 -9.67 10.10 15.46
N VAL A 221 -9.34 9.01 16.18
CA VAL A 221 -8.93 7.74 15.61
C VAL A 221 -10.14 7.08 14.96
N LEU A 222 -9.98 6.61 13.71
CA LEU A 222 -10.97 5.79 13.01
C LEU A 222 -10.90 4.37 13.56
N LYS A 223 -12.04 3.84 14.02
CA LYS A 223 -12.08 2.65 14.87
C LYS A 223 -12.69 1.44 14.19
N THR A 224 -13.51 1.63 13.17
CA THR A 224 -14.25 0.51 12.56
C THR A 224 -14.09 0.42 11.04
N ALA A 225 -14.27 -0.80 10.54
CA ALA A 225 -14.30 -1.07 9.11
C ALA A 225 -15.41 -0.29 8.41
N GLU A 226 -16.58 -0.12 9.04
CA GLU A 226 -17.71 0.64 8.48
C GLU A 226 -17.36 2.11 8.30
N GLU A 227 -16.68 2.71 9.28
CA GLU A 227 -16.18 4.10 9.18
C GLU A 227 -15.17 4.24 8.04
N PHE A 228 -14.23 3.29 7.94
CA PHE A 228 -13.26 3.24 6.85
C PHE A 228 -13.96 3.11 5.49
N VAL A 229 -14.98 2.25 5.42
CA VAL A 229 -15.75 2.03 4.21
C VAL A 229 -16.51 3.27 3.79
N ALA A 230 -17.18 3.92 4.75
CA ALA A 230 -17.89 5.16 4.52
C ALA A 230 -16.94 6.29 4.07
N LEU A 231 -15.76 6.41 4.71
CA LEU A 231 -14.75 7.39 4.34
C LEU A 231 -14.31 7.23 2.87
N ARG A 232 -13.97 6.01 2.46
CA ARG A 232 -13.54 5.73 1.08
C ARG A 232 -14.65 5.96 0.06
N LYS A 233 -15.89 5.56 0.36
CA LYS A 233 -17.05 5.74 -0.55
C LYS A 233 -17.44 7.21 -0.73
N ASN A 234 -17.33 8.01 0.34
CA ASN A 234 -17.76 9.40 0.33
C ASN A 234 -16.64 10.37 -0.06
N HIS A 235 -15.41 9.89 -0.21
CA HIS A 235 -14.29 10.75 -0.59
C HIS A 235 -14.41 11.21 -2.04
N VAL A 236 -14.50 12.52 -2.23
CA VAL A 236 -14.42 13.13 -3.55
C VAL A 236 -12.94 13.33 -3.87
N TYR A 237 -12.45 12.54 -4.83
CA TYR A 237 -11.09 12.66 -5.36
C TYR A 237 -10.81 14.10 -5.76
N GLN A 238 -9.77 14.70 -5.17
CA GLN A 238 -9.26 15.99 -5.60
C GLN A 238 -7.92 15.78 -6.30
N ALA A 239 -7.83 16.20 -7.56
CA ALA A 239 -6.58 16.16 -8.30
C ALA A 239 -5.61 17.19 -7.71
N THR A 240 -4.78 16.76 -6.78
CA THR A 240 -3.86 17.64 -6.04
C THR A 240 -2.56 17.88 -6.79
N THR A 241 -2.15 17.01 -7.73
CA THR A 241 -0.97 17.21 -8.60
C THR A 241 -1.03 16.39 -9.90
N ASP A 242 -0.38 16.86 -10.97
CA ASP A 242 -0.09 16.07 -12.20
C ASP A 242 1.18 15.20 -12.04
N ARG A 243 1.43 14.72 -10.81
CA ARG A 243 2.69 14.07 -10.36
C ARG A 243 3.08 12.83 -11.16
N TRP A 244 2.10 12.19 -11.80
CA TRP A 244 2.26 10.98 -12.60
C TRP A 244 2.04 11.23 -14.11
N GLY A 245 1.81 12.49 -14.51
CA GLY A 245 1.48 12.86 -15.87
C GLY A 245 0.12 12.35 -16.36
N TYR A 246 -0.79 11.96 -15.48
CA TYR A 246 -2.15 11.47 -15.81
C TYR A 246 -3.10 12.57 -16.28
N SER A 247 -2.63 13.79 -16.57
CA SER A 247 -3.33 14.71 -17.45
C SER A 247 -3.52 14.10 -18.85
N VAL A 248 -4.52 13.22 -18.98
CA VAL A 248 -4.94 12.52 -20.20
C VAL A 248 -5.38 13.51 -21.29
N ALA A 249 -5.65 14.76 -20.91
CA ALA A 249 -6.25 15.78 -21.78
C ALA A 249 -5.34 16.24 -22.94
N LYS A 250 -4.05 15.87 -22.98
CA LYS A 250 -3.12 16.32 -24.04
C LYS A 250 -2.21 15.24 -24.65
N ARG A 251 -2.40 13.94 -24.35
CA ARG A 251 -1.56 12.87 -24.92
C ARG A 251 -2.17 12.29 -26.20
N LYS A 252 -1.30 11.94 -27.16
CA LYS A 252 -1.67 11.17 -28.38
C LYS A 252 -1.93 9.68 -28.09
N ASP A 253 -1.26 9.12 -27.09
CA ASP A 253 -1.46 7.75 -26.60
C ASP A 253 -1.50 7.77 -25.05
N PRO A 254 -2.70 7.62 -24.45
CA PRO A 254 -2.90 7.73 -23.01
C PRO A 254 -2.48 6.51 -22.18
N LEU A 255 -2.08 5.39 -22.82
CA LEU A 255 -1.64 4.17 -22.11
C LEU A 255 -0.13 3.88 -22.23
N GLY A 256 0.62 4.71 -22.97
CA GLY A 256 2.07 4.55 -23.15
C GLY A 256 2.91 4.90 -21.92
N ASN A 257 3.88 4.05 -21.59
CA ASN A 257 4.89 4.31 -20.55
C ASN A 257 5.76 5.52 -20.96
N PRO A 258 5.77 6.63 -20.19
CA PRO A 258 6.51 7.85 -20.54
C PRO A 258 8.03 7.71 -20.45
N TYR A 259 8.54 6.62 -19.85
CA TYR A 259 9.98 6.33 -19.73
C TYR A 259 10.48 5.32 -20.76
N LYS A 260 9.63 4.84 -21.69
CA LYS A 260 10.11 4.12 -22.87
C LYS A 260 10.78 5.12 -23.80
N THR A 261 12.09 5.28 -23.69
CA THR A 261 12.89 5.87 -24.76
C THR A 261 12.86 4.92 -25.95
N SER A 262 12.74 5.48 -27.16
CA SER A 262 12.58 4.75 -28.42
C SER A 262 13.85 4.02 -28.90
N GLU A 263 14.76 3.66 -28.00
CA GLU A 263 16.02 3.02 -28.32
C GLU A 263 16.21 1.74 -27.50
N SER A 264 15.36 0.76 -27.77
CA SER A 264 15.76 -0.65 -27.68
C SER A 264 15.71 -1.25 -29.08
N THR A 265 16.52 -0.71 -29.99
CA THR A 265 16.90 -1.43 -31.20
C THR A 265 17.83 -2.58 -30.79
N SER A 266 17.27 -3.79 -30.76
CA SER A 266 17.91 -5.06 -31.12
C SER A 266 19.41 -5.20 -30.77
N LYS A 267 19.71 -6.10 -29.84
CA LYS A 267 20.45 -7.34 -30.11
C LYS A 267 20.24 -8.35 -29.00
#